data_AF-M5AHH8-F1
#
_entry.id   AF-M5AHH8-F1
#
_cell.length_a   1.000
_cell.length_b   1.000
_cell.length_c   1.000
_cell.angle_alpha   90.00
_cell.angle_beta   90.00
_cell.angle_gamma   90.00
#
_symmetry.space_group_name_H-M   'P 1'
#
loop_
_entity.id
_entity.type
_entity.pdbx_description
1 polymer ?
#
loop_
_entity_poly.entity_id
_entity_poly.type
_entity_poly.pdbx_seq_one_letter_code
_entity_poly.pdbx_strand_id
1 'polypeptide(L)'
;MTTKPELTLPDYRVEYLPTIISIQNYEQLQQTVDDYANKFNNMVVTDATEKDAKNIRAELRKVSTALDNRRKEIKKDFNRPYDDFAEKVNVLRSNLDKAIIPIDRGLKELEEQQRQGRLAGVQELIEEMAPNYGVEPTEIEVEPTWLNKTISKKKIVDGIAGTMVSIKKAKDKLATDILTITKYAEIQKVDPSGWVDQLKQGQDVDYLMAAIDAQVKRKVEKQRQLEAKAAEEQTHQETRGDAIIDTDTGEVISHSVALMITTTKEKMWLLKNFMDANQIQYEKVR
;
A
#
# COMPACT_ATOMS: atom_id res chain seq x y z
N MET A 1 30.61 -37.11 18.57
CA MET A 1 31.86 -36.58 17.97
C MET A 1 31.76 -36.77 16.47
N THR A 2 31.41 -35.72 15.72
CA THR A 2 31.44 -35.77 14.26
C THR A 2 32.76 -35.17 13.81
N THR A 3 33.69 -36.04 13.44
CA THR A 3 34.93 -35.63 12.77
C THR A 3 34.58 -35.06 11.40
N LYS A 4 35.03 -33.83 11.14
CA LYS A 4 34.88 -33.19 9.83
C LYS A 4 35.55 -34.08 8.78
N PRO A 5 34.87 -34.46 7.69
CA PRO A 5 35.50 -35.21 6.61
C PRO A 5 36.56 -34.33 5.94
N GLU A 6 37.75 -34.89 5.73
CA GLU A 6 38.81 -34.25 4.95
C GLU A 6 38.66 -34.68 3.50
N LEU A 7 38.34 -33.73 2.62
CA LEU A 7 38.18 -33.95 1.18
C LEU A 7 39.41 -33.38 0.46
N THR A 8 40.18 -34.26 -0.17
CA THR A 8 41.35 -33.88 -0.96
C THR A 8 41.24 -34.47 -2.37
N LEU A 9 41.76 -33.73 -3.34
CA LEU A 9 41.91 -34.26 -4.69
C LEU A 9 43.15 -35.14 -4.75
N PRO A 10 43.13 -36.24 -5.50
CA PRO A 10 44.36 -36.98 -5.81
C PRO A 10 45.33 -36.08 -6.59
N ASP A 11 46.63 -36.41 -6.57
CA ASP A 11 47.59 -35.76 -7.46
C ASP A 11 47.16 -35.99 -8.92
N TYR A 12 46.98 -34.91 -9.68
CA TYR A 12 46.60 -34.96 -11.08
C TYR A 12 47.43 -33.96 -11.88
N ARG A 13 47.80 -34.35 -13.09
CA ARG A 13 48.55 -33.52 -14.02
C ARG A 13 47.74 -33.29 -15.28
N VAL A 14 47.73 -32.05 -15.74
CA VAL A 14 47.15 -31.66 -17.02
C VAL A 14 48.31 -31.42 -17.98
N GLU A 15 48.44 -32.27 -18.99
CA GLU A 15 49.43 -32.07 -20.05
C GLU A 15 48.84 -31.14 -21.13
N TYR A 16 49.56 -30.07 -21.44
CA TYR A 16 49.20 -29.11 -22.48
C TYR A 16 50.43 -28.77 -23.31
N LEU A 17 50.35 -29.01 -24.62
CA LEU A 17 51.42 -28.72 -25.57
C LEU A 17 50.99 -27.57 -26.50
N PRO A 18 51.83 -26.55 -26.73
CA PRO A 18 51.53 -25.50 -27.70
C PRO A 18 51.34 -26.08 -29.11
N THR A 19 50.25 -25.72 -29.80
CA THR A 19 50.04 -26.11 -31.19
C THR A 19 50.62 -25.04 -32.13
N ILE A 20 51.48 -25.44 -33.07
CA ILE A 20 52.00 -24.57 -34.13
C ILE A 20 51.06 -24.67 -35.34
N ILE A 21 50.45 -23.54 -35.74
CA ILE A 21 49.59 -23.45 -36.93
C ILE A 21 50.33 -22.62 -37.98
N SER A 22 50.70 -23.23 -39.10
CA SER A 22 51.38 -22.56 -40.22
C SER A 22 50.80 -22.98 -41.56
N ILE A 23 50.84 -22.07 -42.53
CA ILE A 23 50.46 -22.35 -43.92
C ILE A 23 51.75 -22.78 -44.65
N GLN A 24 51.81 -24.03 -45.08
CA GLN A 24 52.90 -24.48 -45.96
C GLN A 24 52.78 -23.77 -47.32
N ASN A 25 53.91 -23.32 -47.87
CA ASN A 25 53.99 -22.57 -49.13
C ASN A 25 53.18 -21.26 -49.11
N TYR A 26 53.16 -20.55 -47.99
CA TYR A 26 52.44 -19.29 -47.85
C TYR A 26 52.81 -18.26 -48.92
N GLU A 27 54.10 -18.13 -49.25
CA GLU A 27 54.56 -17.18 -50.29
C GLU A 27 53.92 -17.46 -51.65
N GLN A 28 53.82 -18.73 -52.06
CA GLN A 28 53.17 -19.11 -53.31
C GLN A 28 51.66 -18.86 -53.27
N LEU A 29 51.01 -19.16 -52.15
CA LEU A 29 49.59 -18.88 -51.96
C LEU A 29 49.31 -17.39 -52.02
N GLN A 30 50.12 -16.59 -51.33
CA GLN A 30 50.02 -15.14 -51.32
C GLN A 30 50.18 -14.57 -52.73
N GLN A 31 51.26 -14.94 -53.44
CA GLN A 31 51.50 -14.50 -54.80
C GLN A 31 50.30 -14.80 -55.72
N THR A 32 49.74 -16.01 -55.62
CA THR A 32 48.58 -16.44 -56.43
C THR A 32 47.34 -15.59 -56.15
N VAL A 33 47.06 -15.31 -54.87
CA VAL A 33 45.92 -14.48 -54.47
C VAL A 33 46.10 -13.03 -54.91
N ASP A 34 47.31 -12.49 -54.76
CA ASP A 34 47.66 -11.14 -55.18
C ASP A 34 47.56 -10.99 -56.71
N ASP A 35 48.01 -11.99 -57.48
CA ASP A 35 47.87 -12.01 -58.94
C ASP A 35 46.40 -12.02 -59.38
N TYR A 36 45.54 -12.83 -58.72
CA TYR A 36 44.10 -12.83 -58.98
C TYR A 36 43.46 -11.47 -58.66
N ALA A 37 43.82 -10.87 -57.53
CA ALA A 37 43.31 -9.55 -57.15
C ALA A 37 43.74 -8.49 -58.17
N ASN A 38 45.03 -8.42 -58.49
CA ASN A 38 45.62 -7.43 -59.40
C ASN A 38 45.08 -7.55 -60.83
N LYS A 39 44.87 -8.78 -61.32
CA LYS A 39 44.34 -9.03 -62.67
C LYS A 39 42.96 -8.42 -62.89
N PHE A 40 42.13 -8.36 -61.86
CA PHE A 40 40.74 -7.90 -61.96
C PHE A 40 40.48 -6.56 -61.27
N ASN A 41 41.47 -5.98 -60.58
CA ASN A 41 41.32 -4.74 -59.80
C ASN A 41 40.84 -3.53 -60.64
N ASN A 42 41.27 -3.46 -61.90
CA ASN A 42 40.96 -2.35 -62.81
C ASN A 42 39.96 -2.72 -63.92
N MET A 43 39.19 -3.80 -63.74
CA MET A 43 38.21 -4.23 -64.75
C MET A 43 37.05 -3.23 -64.83
N VAL A 44 36.86 -2.61 -66.00
CA VAL A 44 35.73 -1.70 -66.26
C VAL A 44 34.47 -2.53 -66.55
N VAL A 45 33.45 -2.35 -65.71
CA VAL A 45 32.15 -3.01 -65.87
C VAL A 45 31.24 -2.13 -66.73
N THR A 46 30.74 -2.70 -67.82
CA THR A 46 29.81 -2.08 -68.77
C THR A 46 28.68 -3.06 -69.09
N ASP A 47 27.61 -2.61 -69.77
CA ASP A 47 26.49 -3.48 -70.14
C ASP A 47 26.92 -4.70 -70.97
N ALA A 48 27.94 -4.54 -71.82
CA ALA A 48 28.48 -5.64 -72.62
C ALA A 48 29.33 -6.64 -71.81
N THR A 49 29.92 -6.21 -70.69
CA THR A 49 30.82 -7.04 -69.84
C THR A 49 30.16 -7.51 -68.55
N GLU A 50 28.88 -7.17 -68.31
CA GLU A 50 28.16 -7.44 -67.06
C GLU A 50 28.15 -8.94 -66.69
N LYS A 51 27.90 -9.81 -67.68
CA LYS A 51 27.86 -11.27 -67.46
C LYS A 51 29.21 -11.80 -66.99
N ASP A 52 30.29 -11.38 -67.63
CA ASP A 52 31.64 -11.84 -67.30
C ASP A 52 32.12 -11.26 -65.97
N ALA A 53 31.80 -9.99 -65.68
CA ALA A 53 32.08 -9.37 -64.39
C ALA A 53 31.36 -10.10 -63.23
N LYS A 54 30.10 -10.52 -63.43
CA LYS A 54 29.36 -11.33 -62.45
C LYS A 54 30.04 -12.69 -62.21
N ASN A 55 30.50 -13.36 -63.27
CA ASN A 55 31.19 -14.64 -63.17
C ASN A 55 32.54 -14.52 -62.45
N ILE A 56 33.36 -13.55 -62.83
CA ILE A 56 34.67 -13.28 -62.20
C ILE A 56 34.48 -12.98 -60.71
N ARG A 57 33.50 -12.13 -60.34
CA ARG A 57 33.17 -11.86 -58.93
C ARG A 57 32.79 -13.13 -58.18
N ALA A 58 32.03 -14.03 -58.81
CA ALA A 58 31.65 -15.29 -58.19
C ALA A 58 32.87 -16.19 -57.93
N GLU A 59 33.80 -16.29 -58.89
CA GLU A 59 35.04 -17.07 -58.73
C GLU A 59 35.95 -16.48 -57.63
N LEU A 60 36.16 -15.15 -57.60
CA LEU A 60 36.92 -14.50 -56.52
C LEU A 60 36.30 -14.75 -55.14
N ARG A 61 34.97 -14.69 -55.05
CA ARG A 61 34.24 -15.02 -53.81
C ARG A 61 34.39 -16.48 -53.40
N LYS A 62 34.42 -17.41 -54.36
CA LYS A 62 34.68 -18.83 -54.08
C LYS A 62 36.06 -19.02 -53.47
N VAL A 63 37.11 -18.41 -54.04
CA VAL A 63 38.47 -18.48 -53.51
C VAL A 63 38.55 -17.89 -52.10
N SER A 64 37.99 -16.69 -51.89
CA SER A 64 37.93 -16.05 -50.57
C SER A 64 37.21 -16.91 -49.53
N THR A 65 36.08 -17.50 -49.91
CA THR A 65 35.28 -18.38 -49.06
C THR A 65 36.03 -19.68 -48.73
N ALA A 66 36.77 -20.25 -49.68
CA ALA A 66 37.58 -21.45 -49.46
C ALA A 66 38.67 -21.20 -48.40
N LEU A 67 39.36 -20.06 -48.45
CA LEU A 67 40.35 -19.66 -47.44
C LEU A 67 39.71 -19.52 -46.04
N ASP A 68 38.57 -18.84 -45.95
CA ASP A 68 37.88 -18.66 -44.66
C ASP A 68 37.29 -19.98 -44.12
N ASN A 69 36.78 -20.85 -44.99
CA ASN A 69 36.32 -22.18 -44.59
C ASN A 69 37.46 -23.00 -44.01
N ARG A 70 38.63 -23.00 -44.67
CA ARG A 70 39.79 -23.73 -44.15
C ARG A 70 40.26 -23.20 -42.80
N ARG A 71 40.25 -21.86 -42.62
CA ARG A 71 40.52 -21.23 -41.31
C ARG A 71 39.52 -21.68 -40.24
N LYS A 72 38.23 -21.73 -40.56
CA LYS A 72 37.16 -22.16 -39.65
C LYS A 72 37.28 -23.64 -39.27
N GLU A 73 37.60 -24.50 -40.23
CA GLU A 73 37.88 -25.93 -39.99
C GLU A 73 39.03 -26.11 -38.99
N ILE A 74 40.17 -25.47 -39.25
CA ILE A 74 41.34 -25.54 -38.35
C ILE A 74 40.98 -25.02 -36.96
N LYS A 75 40.23 -23.92 -36.85
CA LYS A 75 39.77 -23.39 -35.56
C LYS A 75 38.91 -24.40 -34.80
N LYS A 76 38.00 -25.10 -35.49
CA LYS A 76 37.13 -26.11 -34.89
C LYS A 76 37.95 -27.27 -34.34
N ASP A 77 38.89 -27.79 -35.13
CA ASP A 77 39.74 -28.90 -34.73
C ASP A 77 40.73 -28.51 -33.62
N PHE A 78 41.24 -27.28 -33.65
CA PHE A 78 42.11 -26.72 -32.61
C PHE A 78 41.40 -26.55 -31.27
N ASN A 79 40.12 -26.12 -31.29
CA ASN A 79 39.35 -25.96 -30.05
C ASN A 79 38.85 -27.28 -29.47
N ARG A 80 38.70 -28.32 -30.30
CA ARG A 80 38.12 -29.60 -29.87
C ARG A 80 38.83 -30.25 -28.67
N PRO A 81 40.17 -30.33 -28.59
CA PRO A 81 40.85 -30.85 -27.40
C PRO A 81 40.55 -30.06 -26.12
N TYR A 82 40.40 -28.74 -26.24
CA TYR A 82 40.00 -27.89 -25.12
C TYR A 82 38.56 -28.16 -24.70
N ASP A 83 37.63 -28.24 -25.67
CA ASP A 83 36.22 -28.52 -25.40
C ASP A 83 36.05 -29.89 -24.72
N ASP A 84 36.76 -30.92 -25.20
CA ASP A 84 36.76 -32.27 -24.59
C ASP A 84 37.34 -32.26 -23.17
N PHE A 85 38.39 -31.47 -22.91
CA PHE A 85 38.95 -31.29 -21.56
C PHE A 85 37.96 -30.56 -20.64
N ALA A 86 37.37 -29.47 -21.11
CA ALA A 86 36.39 -28.68 -20.37
C ALA A 86 35.17 -29.52 -20.01
N GLU A 87 34.69 -30.36 -20.93
CA GLU A 87 33.58 -31.27 -20.69
C GLU A 87 33.91 -32.28 -19.58
N LYS A 88 35.11 -32.88 -19.59
CA LYS A 88 35.55 -33.78 -18.50
C LYS A 88 35.55 -33.09 -17.15
N VAL A 89 36.07 -31.86 -17.07
CA VAL A 89 36.07 -31.06 -15.84
C VAL A 89 34.64 -30.73 -15.40
N ASN A 90 33.75 -30.36 -16.34
CA ASN A 90 32.35 -30.07 -16.06
C ASN A 90 31.60 -31.30 -15.54
N VAL A 91 31.86 -32.50 -16.08
CA VAL A 91 31.28 -33.75 -15.59
C VAL A 91 31.73 -34.02 -14.15
N LEU A 92 33.02 -33.85 -13.84
CA LEU A 92 33.55 -34.00 -12.47
C LEU A 92 32.85 -33.04 -11.51
N ARG A 93 32.73 -31.76 -11.88
CA ARG A 93 32.04 -30.74 -11.10
C ARG A 93 30.55 -31.07 -10.92
N SER A 94 29.86 -31.44 -11.99
CA SER A 94 28.44 -31.79 -11.96
C SER A 94 28.15 -32.96 -11.02
N ASN A 95 29.06 -33.94 -10.95
CA ASN A 95 28.94 -35.04 -10.01
C ASN A 95 29.04 -34.59 -8.55
N LEU A 96 29.88 -33.59 -8.24
CA LEU A 96 29.91 -32.97 -6.91
C LEU A 96 28.61 -32.18 -6.64
N ASP A 97 28.14 -31.42 -7.62
CA ASP A 97 26.91 -30.63 -7.50
C ASP A 97 25.69 -31.52 -7.19
N LYS A 98 25.61 -32.75 -7.75
CA LYS A 98 24.56 -33.73 -7.42
C LYS A 98 24.52 -34.10 -5.94
N ALA A 99 25.66 -34.07 -5.24
CA ALA A 99 25.73 -34.31 -3.80
C ALA A 99 25.49 -33.03 -2.99
N ILE A 100 26.00 -31.88 -3.46
CA ILE A 100 25.88 -30.57 -2.77
C ILE A 100 24.43 -30.10 -2.73
N ILE A 101 23.71 -30.14 -3.87
CA ILE A 101 22.35 -29.61 -3.99
C ILE A 101 21.35 -30.20 -2.95
N PRO A 102 21.25 -31.54 -2.76
CA PRO A 102 20.34 -32.08 -1.75
C PRO A 102 20.80 -31.78 -0.31
N ILE A 103 22.11 -31.65 -0.05
CA ILE A 103 22.62 -31.22 1.27
C ILE A 103 22.19 -29.79 1.56
N ASP A 104 22.41 -28.86 0.61
CA ASP A 104 22.00 -27.46 0.74
C ASP A 104 20.49 -27.33 0.94
N ARG A 105 19.70 -28.13 0.22
CA ARG A 105 18.25 -28.19 0.40
C ARG A 105 17.90 -28.69 1.80
N GLY A 106 18.47 -29.80 2.25
CA GLY A 106 18.22 -30.35 3.58
C GLY A 106 18.62 -29.39 4.70
N LEU A 107 19.71 -28.63 4.52
CA LEU A 107 20.11 -27.59 5.48
C LEU A 107 19.09 -26.45 5.55
N LYS A 108 18.58 -25.97 4.40
CA LYS A 108 17.54 -24.93 4.36
C LYS A 108 16.22 -25.42 4.97
N GLU A 109 15.82 -26.65 4.68
CA GLU A 109 14.61 -27.25 5.28
C GLU A 109 14.76 -27.38 6.80
N LEU A 110 15.93 -27.82 7.28
CA LEU A 110 16.21 -27.91 8.71
C LEU A 110 16.22 -26.53 9.39
N GLU A 111 16.83 -25.52 8.75
CA GLU A 111 16.83 -24.15 9.24
C GLU A 111 15.40 -23.59 9.37
N GLU A 112 14.55 -23.86 8.38
CA GLU A 112 13.15 -23.46 8.40
C GLU A 112 12.37 -24.20 9.49
N GLN A 113 12.54 -25.53 9.63
CA GLN A 113 11.94 -26.28 10.72
C GLN A 113 12.36 -25.74 12.10
N GLN A 114 13.64 -25.42 12.27
CA GLN A 114 14.14 -24.80 13.51
C GLN A 114 13.55 -23.39 13.72
N ARG A 115 13.29 -22.65 12.65
CA ARG A 115 12.67 -21.32 12.71
C ARG A 115 11.19 -21.44 13.13
N GLN A 116 10.46 -22.39 12.57
CA GLN A 116 9.07 -22.68 12.94
C GLN A 116 8.96 -23.17 14.38
N GLY A 117 9.86 -24.04 14.84
CA GLY A 117 9.89 -24.46 16.25
C GLY A 117 10.16 -23.29 17.21
N ARG A 118 11.01 -22.33 16.80
CA ARG A 118 11.22 -21.09 17.57
C ARG A 118 10.01 -20.17 17.55
N LEU A 119 9.29 -20.09 16.42
CA LEU A 119 8.04 -19.34 16.33
C LEU A 119 7.01 -19.88 17.31
N ALA A 120 6.82 -21.20 17.35
CA ALA A 120 5.92 -21.84 18.31
C ALA A 120 6.32 -21.51 19.76
N GLY A 121 7.61 -21.65 20.11
CA GLY A 121 8.08 -21.30 21.46
C GLY A 121 7.96 -19.82 21.81
N VAL A 122 8.07 -18.91 20.83
CA VAL A 122 7.81 -17.47 21.03
C VAL A 122 6.31 -17.21 21.24
N GLN A 123 5.44 -17.87 20.48
CA GLN A 123 3.99 -17.76 20.65
C GLN A 123 3.54 -18.26 22.03
N GLU A 124 4.07 -19.40 22.49
CA GLU A 124 3.83 -19.91 23.85
C GLU A 124 4.27 -18.89 24.92
N LEU A 125 5.44 -18.27 24.76
CA LEU A 125 5.91 -17.22 25.69
C LEU A 125 4.99 -16.00 25.68
N ILE A 126 4.50 -15.60 24.52
CA ILE A 126 3.53 -14.49 24.39
C ILE A 126 2.24 -14.84 25.13
N GLU A 127 1.69 -16.04 24.91
CA GLU A 127 0.46 -16.50 25.57
C GLU A 127 0.63 -16.57 27.10
N GLU A 128 1.78 -17.03 27.59
CA GLU A 128 2.08 -17.07 29.03
C GLU A 128 2.20 -15.67 29.65
N MET A 129 2.84 -14.74 28.93
CA MET A 129 3.13 -13.41 29.47
C MET A 129 1.96 -12.43 29.32
N ALA A 130 1.16 -12.54 28.26
CA ALA A 130 0.12 -11.57 27.88
C ALA A 130 -0.89 -11.24 29.01
N PRO A 131 -1.42 -12.21 29.78
CA PRO A 131 -2.32 -11.94 30.90
C PRO A 131 -1.72 -11.01 31.97
N ASN A 132 -0.40 -11.11 32.22
CA ASN A 132 0.28 -10.29 33.22
C ASN A 132 0.33 -8.80 32.83
N TYR A 133 0.19 -8.50 31.53
CA TYR A 133 0.18 -7.14 31.01
C TYR A 133 -1.23 -6.63 30.70
N GLY A 134 -2.26 -7.49 30.69
CA GLY A 134 -3.62 -7.11 30.28
C GLY A 134 -3.73 -6.83 28.79
N VAL A 135 -2.92 -7.53 27.98
CA VAL A 135 -2.87 -7.43 26.52
C VAL A 135 -3.32 -8.77 25.95
N GLU A 136 -3.98 -8.77 24.79
CA GLU A 136 -4.37 -10.01 24.13
C GLU A 136 -3.17 -10.56 23.34
N PRO A 137 -2.89 -11.89 23.37
CA PRO A 137 -1.78 -12.49 22.63
C PRO A 137 -1.79 -12.14 21.14
N THR A 138 -2.98 -12.02 20.54
CA THR A 138 -3.17 -11.72 19.11
C THR A 138 -2.80 -10.29 18.73
N GLU A 139 -2.65 -9.38 19.70
CA GLU A 139 -2.23 -7.98 19.46
C GLU A 139 -0.71 -7.86 19.32
N ILE A 140 0.04 -8.93 19.61
CA ILE A 140 1.49 -8.91 19.65
C ILE A 140 2.03 -9.50 18.36
N GLU A 141 2.61 -8.64 17.53
CA GLU A 141 3.32 -9.05 16.34
C GLU A 141 4.67 -9.69 16.70
N VAL A 142 4.93 -10.90 16.18
CA VAL A 142 6.20 -11.59 16.38
C VAL A 142 7.28 -10.95 15.52
N GLU A 143 8.28 -10.34 16.15
CA GLU A 143 9.39 -9.79 15.39
C GLU A 143 10.28 -10.89 14.78
N PRO A 144 10.69 -10.78 13.50
CA PRO A 144 11.55 -11.77 12.85
C PRO A 144 12.88 -11.99 13.58
N THR A 145 13.38 -10.97 14.29
CA THR A 145 14.64 -11.06 15.04
C THR A 145 14.59 -12.06 16.19
N TRP A 146 13.40 -12.31 16.75
CA TRP A 146 13.18 -13.29 17.83
C TRP A 146 13.33 -14.73 17.34
N LEU A 147 13.23 -14.94 16.02
CA LEU A 147 13.38 -16.23 15.37
C LEU A 147 14.83 -16.50 14.91
N ASN A 148 15.79 -15.62 15.25
CA ASN A 148 17.19 -15.78 14.89
C ASN A 148 17.91 -16.84 15.74
N LYS A 149 18.90 -17.54 15.17
CA LYS A 149 19.56 -18.68 15.86
C LYS A 149 20.43 -18.22 17.02
N THR A 150 20.93 -17.00 16.92
CA THR A 150 21.90 -16.41 17.84
C THR A 150 21.26 -15.57 18.93
N ILE A 151 19.94 -15.30 18.87
CA ILE A 151 19.27 -14.49 19.88
C ILE A 151 19.10 -15.31 21.16
N SER A 152 19.38 -14.70 22.31
CA SER A 152 19.23 -15.35 23.60
C SER A 152 17.77 -15.31 24.07
N LYS A 153 17.35 -16.33 24.83
CA LYS A 153 16.01 -16.37 25.44
C LYS A 153 15.69 -15.09 26.23
N LYS A 154 16.67 -14.55 26.96
CA LYS A 154 16.51 -13.28 27.69
C LYS A 154 16.11 -12.12 26.76
N LYS A 155 16.81 -11.95 25.63
CA LYS A 155 16.50 -10.88 24.67
C LYS A 155 15.11 -11.04 24.05
N ILE A 156 14.69 -12.28 23.80
CA ILE A 156 13.31 -12.57 23.32
C ILE A 156 12.30 -12.11 24.37
N VAL A 157 12.45 -12.54 25.63
CA VAL A 157 11.55 -12.19 26.73
C VAL A 157 11.50 -10.68 26.97
N ASP A 158 12.67 -10.02 27.03
CA ASP A 158 12.77 -8.57 27.20
C ASP A 158 12.10 -7.82 26.04
N GLY A 159 12.25 -8.31 24.80
CA GLY A 159 11.60 -7.77 23.61
C GLY A 159 10.08 -7.90 23.66
N ILE A 160 9.57 -9.10 23.94
CA ILE A 160 8.13 -9.37 24.10
C ILE A 160 7.54 -8.47 25.19
N ALA A 161 8.19 -8.40 26.36
CA ALA A 161 7.76 -7.55 27.46
C ALA A 161 7.72 -6.07 27.06
N GLY A 162 8.73 -5.59 26.33
CA GLY A 162 8.78 -4.21 25.83
C GLY A 162 7.60 -3.89 24.89
N THR A 163 7.26 -4.82 23.99
CA THR A 163 6.10 -4.69 23.10
C THR A 163 4.79 -4.68 23.90
N MET A 164 4.62 -5.59 24.85
CA MET A 164 3.43 -5.64 25.72
C MET A 164 3.25 -4.35 26.54
N VAL A 165 4.33 -3.80 27.11
CA VAL A 165 4.30 -2.53 27.85
C VAL A 165 3.87 -1.39 26.93
N SER A 166 4.36 -1.36 25.70
CA SER A 166 4.03 -0.31 24.73
C SER A 166 2.56 -0.38 24.31
N ILE A 167 2.03 -1.58 24.04
CA ILE A 167 0.61 -1.80 23.72
C ILE A 167 -0.27 -1.37 24.89
N LYS A 168 0.06 -1.83 26.11
CA LYS A 168 -0.68 -1.44 27.32
C LYS A 168 -0.70 0.08 27.50
N LYS A 169 0.45 0.73 27.38
CA LYS A 169 0.55 2.20 27.49
C LYS A 169 -0.31 2.91 26.46
N ALA A 170 -0.39 2.41 25.23
CA ALA A 170 -1.25 2.95 24.19
C ALA A 170 -2.74 2.78 24.54
N LYS A 171 -3.15 1.61 25.06
CA LYS A 171 -4.52 1.36 25.54
C LYS A 171 -4.90 2.27 26.71
N ASP A 172 -4.03 2.36 27.72
CA ASP A 172 -4.25 3.21 28.90
C ASP A 172 -4.35 4.70 28.51
N LYS A 173 -3.50 5.13 27.57
CA LYS A 173 -3.57 6.49 27.01
C LYS A 173 -4.90 6.71 26.29
N LEU A 174 -5.29 5.83 25.38
CA LEU A 174 -6.56 5.95 24.65
C LEU A 174 -7.75 5.98 25.60
N ALA A 175 -7.77 5.14 26.64
CA ALA A 175 -8.82 5.17 27.66
C ALA A 175 -8.87 6.53 28.40
N THR A 176 -7.71 7.09 28.73
CA THR A 176 -7.61 8.41 29.36
C THR A 176 -8.08 9.53 28.44
N ASP A 177 -7.69 9.47 27.17
CA ASP A 177 -8.07 10.45 26.14
C ASP A 177 -9.59 10.40 25.88
N ILE A 178 -10.18 9.20 25.82
CA ILE A 178 -11.64 9.00 25.72
C ILE A 178 -12.35 9.65 26.90
N LEU A 179 -11.89 9.41 28.13
CA LEU A 179 -12.46 10.03 29.33
C LEU A 179 -12.36 11.55 29.30
N THR A 180 -11.23 12.08 28.78
CA THR A 180 -10.98 13.52 28.68
C THR A 180 -11.96 14.17 27.70
N ILE A 181 -12.07 13.63 26.48
CA ILE A 181 -13.00 14.12 25.46
C ILE A 181 -14.46 13.98 25.91
N THR A 182 -14.81 12.86 26.54
CA THR A 182 -16.18 12.63 27.03
C THR A 182 -16.58 13.68 28.06
N LYS A 183 -15.76 13.89 29.10
CA LYS A 183 -16.02 14.92 30.13
C LYS A 183 -16.07 16.32 29.55
N TYR A 184 -15.18 16.62 28.60
CA TYR A 184 -15.14 17.95 27.99
C TYR A 184 -16.39 18.22 27.14
N ALA A 185 -16.83 17.25 26.34
CA ALA A 185 -18.07 17.36 25.58
C ALA A 185 -19.31 17.49 26.50
N GLU A 186 -19.36 16.75 27.61
CA GLU A 186 -20.41 16.85 28.62
C GLU A 186 -20.49 18.25 29.26
N ILE A 187 -19.36 18.84 29.65
CA ILE A 187 -19.27 20.22 30.18
C ILE A 187 -19.81 21.21 29.14
N GLN A 188 -19.48 21.00 27.87
CA GLN A 188 -19.91 21.82 26.74
C GLN A 188 -21.35 21.49 26.27
N LYS A 189 -22.02 20.53 26.90
CA LYS A 189 -23.37 20.04 26.56
C LYS A 189 -23.48 19.57 25.10
N VAL A 190 -22.43 18.93 24.59
CA VAL A 190 -22.35 18.31 23.27
C VAL A 190 -22.29 16.80 23.43
N ASP A 191 -22.92 16.06 22.51
CA ASP A 191 -22.85 14.60 22.48
C ASP A 191 -21.41 14.12 22.21
N PRO A 192 -20.81 13.30 23.11
CA PRO A 192 -19.43 12.85 22.99
C PRO A 192 -19.20 11.78 21.91
N SER A 193 -20.22 11.01 21.50
CA SER A 193 -20.03 9.79 20.70
C SER A 193 -19.24 10.00 19.41
N GLY A 194 -19.60 11.02 18.62
CA GLY A 194 -18.91 11.31 17.35
C GLY A 194 -17.45 11.74 17.52
N TRP A 195 -17.12 12.41 18.63
CA TRP A 195 -15.75 12.85 18.93
C TRP A 195 -14.88 11.70 19.42
N VAL A 196 -15.45 10.79 20.21
CA VAL A 196 -14.78 9.56 20.65
C VAL A 196 -14.44 8.67 19.46
N ASP A 197 -15.32 8.59 18.45
CA ASP A 197 -15.04 7.81 17.24
C ASP A 197 -13.90 8.42 16.41
N GLN A 198 -13.81 9.75 16.33
CA GLN A 198 -12.68 10.43 15.69
C GLN A 198 -11.36 10.21 16.45
N LEU A 199 -11.40 10.23 17.78
CA LEU A 199 -10.24 9.92 18.61
C LEU A 199 -9.72 8.49 18.36
N LYS A 200 -10.63 7.50 18.29
CA LYS A 200 -10.27 6.11 17.96
C LYS A 200 -9.69 5.94 16.56
N GLN A 201 -9.99 6.85 15.64
CA GLN A 201 -9.40 6.91 14.29
C GLN A 201 -8.01 7.58 14.28
N GLY A 202 -7.50 8.00 15.45
CA GLY A 202 -6.16 8.58 15.60
C GLY A 202 -6.13 10.10 15.61
N GLN A 203 -7.28 10.78 15.75
CA GLN A 203 -7.30 12.23 15.85
C GLN A 203 -6.79 12.70 17.22
N ASP A 204 -6.09 13.83 17.24
CA ASP A 204 -5.50 14.38 18.46
C ASP A 204 -6.53 15.02 19.41
N VAL A 205 -6.31 14.87 20.72
CA VAL A 205 -7.21 15.38 21.78
C VAL A 205 -7.36 16.89 21.74
N ASP A 206 -6.26 17.65 21.57
CA ASP A 206 -6.30 19.11 21.59
C ASP A 206 -7.07 19.63 20.37
N TYR A 207 -6.88 18.99 19.22
CA TYR A 207 -7.66 19.29 18.01
C TYR A 207 -9.16 19.07 18.25
N LEU A 208 -9.55 17.92 18.83
CA LEU A 208 -10.95 17.58 19.06
C LEU A 208 -11.60 18.55 20.06
N MET A 209 -10.88 18.95 21.11
CA MET A 209 -11.36 19.97 22.07
C MET A 209 -11.62 21.31 21.38
N ALA A 210 -10.70 21.78 20.53
CA ALA A 210 -10.89 23.02 19.77
C ALA A 210 -12.07 22.92 18.78
N ALA A 211 -12.28 21.75 18.18
CA ALA A 211 -13.41 21.50 17.28
C ALA A 211 -14.77 21.51 18.02
N ILE A 212 -14.83 20.95 19.24
CA ILE A 212 -16.00 21.03 20.12
C ILE A 212 -16.31 22.50 20.45
N ASP A 213 -15.31 23.28 20.85
CA ASP A 213 -15.50 24.72 21.13
C ASP A 213 -16.03 25.50 19.92
N ALA A 214 -15.48 25.21 18.74
CA ALA A 214 -15.95 25.83 17.50
C ALA A 214 -17.41 25.46 17.19
N GLN A 215 -17.81 24.21 17.43
CA GLN A 215 -19.19 23.77 17.28
C GLN A 215 -20.13 24.50 18.25
N VAL A 216 -19.74 24.63 19.52
CA VAL A 216 -20.54 25.34 20.53
C VAL A 216 -20.71 26.80 20.14
N LYS A 217 -19.62 27.50 19.77
CA LYS A 217 -19.67 28.89 19.31
C LYS A 217 -20.60 29.07 18.11
N ARG A 218 -20.53 28.18 17.12
CA ARG A 218 -21.42 28.22 15.94
C ARG A 218 -22.89 28.00 16.33
N LYS A 219 -23.18 27.09 17.27
CA LYS A 219 -24.54 26.87 17.76
C LYS A 219 -25.08 28.10 18.49
N VAL A 220 -24.29 28.70 19.38
CA VAL A 220 -24.68 29.92 20.12
C VAL A 220 -24.90 31.09 19.18
N GLU A 221 -24.00 31.32 18.23
CA GLU A 221 -24.14 32.41 17.25
C GLU A 221 -25.38 32.21 16.37
N LYS A 222 -25.63 30.98 15.89
CA LYS A 222 -26.84 30.67 15.13
C LYS A 222 -28.10 30.88 15.95
N GLN A 223 -28.11 30.50 17.23
CA GLN A 223 -29.24 30.71 18.12
C GLN A 223 -29.50 32.20 18.35
N ARG A 224 -28.46 32.99 18.61
CA ARG A 224 -28.58 34.45 18.74
C ARG A 224 -29.10 35.11 17.47
N GLN A 225 -28.65 34.67 16.30
CA GLN A 225 -29.16 35.18 15.02
C GLN A 225 -30.63 34.84 14.80
N LEU A 226 -31.06 33.63 15.19
CA LEU A 226 -32.47 33.24 15.12
C LEU A 226 -33.33 34.05 16.09
N GLU A 227 -32.85 34.25 17.33
CA GLU A 227 -33.53 35.07 18.33
C GLU A 227 -33.59 36.55 17.93
N ALA A 228 -32.51 37.11 17.36
CA ALA A 228 -32.49 38.48 16.86
C ALA A 228 -33.48 38.67 15.70
N LYS A 229 -33.55 37.73 14.75
CA LYS A 229 -34.55 37.75 13.68
C LYS A 229 -35.98 37.66 14.22
N ALA A 230 -36.22 36.76 15.18
CA ALA A 230 -37.53 36.62 15.81
C ALA A 230 -37.92 37.87 16.63
N ALA A 231 -36.96 38.54 17.27
CA ALA A 231 -37.18 39.79 18.00
C ALA A 231 -37.42 40.97 17.04
N GLU A 232 -36.68 41.07 15.93
CA GLU A 232 -36.92 42.04 14.87
C GLU A 232 -38.33 41.88 14.28
N GLU A 233 -38.75 40.65 13.97
CA GLU A 233 -40.12 40.33 13.54
C GLU A 233 -41.19 40.74 14.57
N GLN A 234 -40.88 40.65 15.88
CA GLN A 234 -41.78 41.12 16.95
C GLN A 234 -41.78 42.65 17.11
N THR A 235 -40.66 43.35 16.88
CA THR A 235 -40.59 44.82 16.99
C THR A 235 -41.17 45.57 15.80
N HIS A 236 -41.36 44.91 14.65
CA HIS A 236 -42.15 45.45 13.53
C HIS A 236 -43.67 45.34 13.78
N GLN A 237 -44.10 44.92 14.97
CA GLN A 237 -45.48 45.00 15.42
C GLN A 237 -45.59 46.07 16.51
N GLU A 238 -46.12 47.25 16.17
CA GLU A 238 -46.51 48.26 17.16
C GLU A 238 -48.02 48.20 17.46
N THR A 239 -48.36 48.13 18.73
CA THR A 239 -49.72 48.26 19.23
C THR A 239 -50.02 49.74 19.49
N ARG A 240 -50.89 50.34 18.67
CA ARG A 240 -51.37 51.72 18.89
C ARG A 240 -52.88 51.70 19.14
N GLY A 241 -53.26 51.55 20.40
CA GLY A 241 -54.66 51.32 20.80
C GLY A 241 -55.04 49.84 20.69
N ASP A 242 -56.27 49.52 20.30
CA ASP A 242 -56.83 48.16 20.27
C ASP A 242 -56.56 47.40 18.94
N ALA A 243 -55.50 47.79 18.20
CA ALA A 243 -55.13 47.19 16.92
C ALA A 243 -53.60 47.10 16.75
N ILE A 244 -53.14 45.96 16.21
CA ILE A 244 -51.76 45.67 15.81
C ILE A 244 -51.61 46.12 14.35
N ILE A 245 -50.62 46.97 14.04
CA ILE A 245 -50.39 47.53 12.70
C ILE A 245 -49.04 47.05 12.16
N ASP A 246 -49.05 46.46 10.96
CA ASP A 246 -47.86 46.13 10.16
C ASP A 246 -47.30 47.41 9.51
N THR A 247 -46.06 47.78 9.88
CA THR A 247 -45.46 49.08 9.54
C THR A 247 -44.86 49.16 8.13
N ASP A 248 -44.90 48.08 7.34
CA ASP A 248 -44.40 48.08 5.95
C ASP A 248 -45.54 48.07 4.91
N THR A 249 -46.75 47.64 5.31
CA THR A 249 -47.88 47.47 4.37
C THR A 249 -49.17 48.21 4.74
N GLY A 250 -49.33 48.67 5.98
CA GLY A 250 -50.42 49.58 6.37
C GLY A 250 -51.85 49.00 6.39
N GLU A 251 -52.03 47.67 6.40
CA GLU A 251 -53.36 47.04 6.55
C GLU A 251 -53.65 46.58 7.99
N VAL A 252 -54.91 46.79 8.44
CA VAL A 252 -55.43 46.44 9.77
C VAL A 252 -56.09 45.06 9.73
N ILE A 253 -55.57 44.11 10.51
CA ILE A 253 -56.21 42.78 10.65
C ILE A 253 -56.98 42.75 11.98
N SER A 254 -58.28 43.07 11.95
CA SER A 254 -59.21 42.63 13.00
C SER A 254 -60.48 42.04 12.35
N HIS A 255 -60.73 40.76 12.61
CA HIS A 255 -61.96 40.10 12.19
C HIS A 255 -62.86 39.92 13.42
N SER A 256 -63.86 40.79 13.55
CA SER A 256 -65.05 40.53 14.37
C SER A 256 -66.14 39.95 13.47
N VAL A 257 -66.77 38.84 13.88
CA VAL A 257 -67.82 38.16 13.10
C VAL A 257 -69.12 38.19 13.89
N ALA A 258 -70.17 38.76 13.31
CA ALA A 258 -71.52 38.74 13.87
C ALA A 258 -72.24 37.43 13.47
N LEU A 259 -72.76 36.69 14.45
CA LEU A 259 -73.51 35.46 14.24
C LEU A 259 -74.98 35.65 14.66
N MET A 260 -75.92 35.34 13.76
CA MET A 260 -77.35 35.28 14.08
C MET A 260 -77.74 33.83 14.41
N ILE A 261 -78.30 33.63 15.60
CA ILE A 261 -78.66 32.30 16.10
C ILE A 261 -80.16 32.26 16.42
N THR A 262 -80.90 31.37 15.77
CA THR A 262 -82.34 31.17 16.01
C THR A 262 -82.58 29.82 16.68
N THR A 263 -83.13 29.83 17.89
CA THR A 263 -83.44 28.59 18.63
C THR A 263 -84.51 28.83 19.70
N THR A 264 -84.96 27.76 20.35
CA THR A 264 -85.88 27.81 21.50
C THR A 264 -85.21 28.43 22.73
N LYS A 265 -86.00 29.06 23.62
CA LYS A 265 -85.50 29.73 24.83
C LYS A 265 -84.61 28.84 25.72
N GLU A 266 -84.95 27.56 25.85
CA GLU A 266 -84.17 26.59 26.65
C GLU A 266 -82.78 26.35 26.06
N LYS A 267 -82.70 26.14 24.73
CA LYS A 267 -81.43 25.96 24.01
C LYS A 267 -80.57 27.23 23.99
N MET A 268 -81.20 28.41 23.96
CA MET A 268 -80.47 29.68 24.06
C MET A 268 -79.79 29.83 25.43
N TRP A 269 -80.42 29.34 26.50
CA TRP A 269 -79.82 29.31 27.84
C TRP A 269 -78.62 28.36 27.94
N LEU A 270 -78.70 27.19 27.31
CA LEU A 270 -77.56 26.27 27.24
C LEU A 270 -76.38 26.87 26.48
N LEU A 271 -76.64 27.54 25.36
CA LEU A 271 -75.61 28.23 24.58
C LEU A 271 -74.96 29.37 25.38
N LYS A 272 -75.77 30.16 26.10
CA LYS A 272 -75.29 31.20 27.01
C LYS A 272 -74.33 30.63 28.07
N ASN A 273 -74.73 29.55 28.74
CA ASN A 273 -73.90 28.92 29.78
C ASN A 273 -72.57 28.41 29.21
N PHE A 274 -72.58 27.87 27.99
CA PHE A 274 -71.35 27.47 27.30
C PHE A 274 -70.44 28.66 27.00
N MET A 275 -71.00 29.76 26.48
CA MET A 275 -70.24 30.98 26.20
C MET A 275 -69.63 31.59 27.47
N ASP A 276 -70.40 31.68 28.55
CA ASP A 276 -69.93 32.18 29.84
C ASP A 276 -68.80 31.29 30.42
N ALA A 277 -68.94 29.96 30.35
CA ALA A 277 -67.93 29.01 30.84
C ALA A 277 -66.60 29.08 30.06
N ASN A 278 -66.64 29.49 28.80
CA ASN A 278 -65.48 29.62 27.92
C ASN A 278 -65.01 31.07 27.76
N GLN A 279 -65.54 32.01 28.56
CA GLN A 279 -65.18 33.43 28.52
C GLN A 279 -65.38 34.08 27.13
N ILE A 280 -66.36 33.58 26.36
CA ILE A 280 -66.73 34.13 25.05
C ILE A 280 -67.61 35.36 25.28
N GLN A 281 -67.19 36.52 24.79
CA GLN A 281 -68.02 37.73 24.83
C GLN A 281 -69.13 37.66 23.78
N TYR A 282 -70.35 37.98 24.19
CA TYR A 282 -71.50 38.08 23.29
C TYR A 282 -72.36 39.26 23.69
N GLU A 283 -73.05 39.83 22.70
CA GLU A 283 -74.08 40.83 22.90
C GLU A 283 -75.35 40.40 22.17
N LYS A 284 -76.51 40.73 22.77
CA LYS A 284 -77.78 40.55 22.06
C LYS A 284 -77.92 41.68 21.06
N VAL A 285 -77.77 41.38 19.78
CA VAL A 285 -78.16 42.29 18.69
C VAL A 285 -79.68 42.52 18.83
N ARG A 286 -80.09 43.79 18.98
CA ARG A 286 -81.50 44.20 19.07
C ARG A 286 -82.12 44.38 17.70
#